data_AF-A0A0F8Y899-F1
#
_entry.id   AF-A0A0F8Y899-F1
#
_cell.length_a   1.000
_cell.length_b   1.000
_cell.length_c   1.000
_cell.angle_alpha   90.00
_cell.angle_beta   90.00
_cell.angle_gamma   90.00
#
_symmetry.space_group_name_H-M   'P 1'
#
loop_
_entity.id
_entity.type
_entity.pdbx_description
1 polymer ?
#
loop_
_entity_poly.entity_id
_entity_poly.type
_entity_poly.pdbx_seq_one_letter_code
_entity_poly.pdbx_strand_id
1 'polypeptide(L)'
;MEKMNTTAYEKALTTNDLRRIFGVSAMTILSWRRQKKLPTIVIKGDRRNTIRFRPDEIQQWAEENGKKIVVPIKEAINLRSAK
;
A
#
# COMPACT_ATOMS: atom_id res chain seq x y z
N MET A 1 -19.76 20.34 -5.35
CA MET A 1 -20.11 18.93 -5.12
C MET A 1 -18.82 18.15 -4.91
N GLU A 2 -18.36 18.06 -3.67
CA GLU A 2 -17.18 17.28 -3.30
C GLU A 2 -17.64 15.82 -3.14
N LYS A 3 -17.39 14.98 -4.15
CA LYS A 3 -17.71 13.56 -4.05
C LYS A 3 -16.74 12.93 -3.05
N MET A 4 -17.15 12.86 -1.78
CA MET A 4 -16.52 12.00 -0.79
C MET A 4 -16.55 10.57 -1.32
N ASN A 5 -15.39 10.12 -1.79
CA ASN A 5 -15.17 8.87 -2.49
C ASN A 5 -15.19 7.71 -1.47
N THR A 6 -16.39 7.25 -1.11
CA THR A 6 -16.63 6.20 -0.10
C THR A 6 -16.04 4.85 -0.48
N THR A 7 -15.54 4.69 -1.72
CA THR A 7 -14.90 3.49 -2.27
C THR A 7 -13.38 3.41 -2.04
N ALA A 8 -12.75 4.43 -1.45
CA ALA A 8 -11.28 4.50 -1.31
C ALA A 8 -10.71 3.58 -0.20
N TYR A 9 -11.51 3.21 0.80
CA TYR A 9 -11.05 2.40 1.93
C TYR A 9 -11.13 0.89 1.69
N GLU A 10 -12.03 0.41 0.83
CA GLU A 10 -12.20 -1.03 0.55
C GLU A 10 -10.99 -1.66 -0.15
N LYS A 11 -10.08 -0.86 -0.71
CA LYS A 11 -8.88 -1.34 -1.41
C LYS A 11 -7.56 -0.81 -0.82
N ALA A 12 -7.61 -0.30 0.41
CA ALA A 12 -6.40 0.18 1.06
C ALA A 12 -5.45 -0.99 1.35
N LEU A 13 -4.25 -0.94 0.77
CA LEU A 13 -3.22 -1.97 0.92
C LEU A 13 -2.62 -1.92 2.32
N THR A 14 -2.20 -3.07 2.80
CA THR A 14 -1.42 -3.24 4.02
C THR A 14 0.06 -3.37 3.71
N THR A 15 0.91 -3.33 4.76
CA THR A 15 2.34 -3.61 4.60
C THR A 15 2.58 -5.03 4.07
N ASN A 16 1.73 -6.00 4.43
CA ASN A 16 1.84 -7.36 3.91
C ASN A 16 1.50 -7.46 2.42
N ASP A 17 0.55 -6.66 1.95
CA ASP A 17 0.23 -6.62 0.51
C ASP A 17 1.41 -6.05 -0.27
N LEU A 18 2.05 -4.97 0.23
CA LEU A 18 3.26 -4.43 -0.39
C LEU A 18 4.42 -5.43 -0.44
N ARG A 19 4.60 -6.24 0.62
CA ARG A 19 5.62 -7.30 0.62
C ARG A 19 5.40 -8.29 -0.52
N ARG A 20 4.13 -8.65 -0.80
CA ARG A 20 3.76 -9.53 -1.91
C ARG A 20 3.94 -8.84 -3.26
N ILE A 21 3.41 -7.63 -3.40
CA ILE A 21 3.47 -6.81 -4.63
C ILE A 21 4.91 -6.63 -5.11
N PHE A 22 5.84 -6.36 -4.19
CA PHE A 22 7.24 -6.09 -4.53
C PHE A 22 8.19 -7.27 -4.29
N GLY A 23 7.72 -8.35 -3.66
CA GLY A 23 8.55 -9.51 -3.31
C GLY A 23 9.66 -9.17 -2.31
N VAL A 24 9.41 -8.24 -1.38
CA VAL A 24 10.42 -7.73 -0.43
C VAL A 24 10.04 -7.95 1.03
N SER A 25 11.02 -7.79 1.91
CA SER A 25 10.82 -7.91 3.37
C SER A 25 10.03 -6.72 3.95
N ALA A 26 9.43 -6.93 5.13
CA ALA A 26 8.78 -5.84 5.87
C ALA A 26 9.77 -4.71 6.23
N MET A 27 11.03 -5.07 6.51
CA MET A 27 12.09 -4.10 6.81
C MET A 27 12.41 -3.22 5.61
N THR A 28 12.38 -3.79 4.40
CA THR A 28 12.55 -3.04 3.15
C THR A 28 11.44 -2.02 2.96
N ILE A 29 10.18 -2.40 3.19
CA ILE A 29 9.05 -1.45 3.14
C ILE A 29 9.21 -0.34 4.19
N LEU A 30 9.63 -0.69 5.41
CA LEU A 30 9.90 0.30 6.46
C LEU A 30 11.01 1.28 6.05
N SER A 31 12.09 0.78 5.46
CA SER A 31 13.17 1.60 4.92
C SER A 31 12.67 2.55 3.82
N TRP A 32 11.85 2.06 2.88
CA TRP A 32 11.28 2.90 1.82
C TRP A 32 10.36 4.00 2.37
N ARG A 33 9.62 3.74 3.44
CA ARG A 33 8.84 4.77 4.14
C ARG A 33 9.72 5.88 4.73
N ARG A 34 10.86 5.50 5.32
CA ARG A 34 11.78 6.45 5.96
C ARG A 34 12.63 7.23 4.95
N GLN A 35 13.07 6.57 3.88
CA GLN A 35 14.12 7.10 2.99
C GLN A 35 13.62 7.47 1.60
N LYS A 36 12.56 6.83 1.10
CA LYS A 36 12.09 6.96 -0.29
C LYS A 36 10.70 7.58 -0.40
N LYS A 37 10.22 8.21 0.67
CA LYS A 37 8.92 8.90 0.74
C LYS A 37 7.76 8.04 0.20
N LEU A 38 7.75 6.75 0.54
CA LEU A 38 6.66 5.85 0.16
C LEU A 38 5.32 6.43 0.63
N PRO A 39 4.33 6.64 -0.25
CA PRO A 39 3.07 7.30 0.10
C PRO A 39 2.27 6.44 1.07
N THR A 40 1.95 6.98 2.25
CA THR A 40 1.27 6.24 3.31
C THR A 40 0.07 7.00 3.85
N ILE A 41 -1.03 6.28 4.07
CA ILE A 41 -2.18 6.74 4.84
C ILE A 41 -1.99 6.29 6.28
N VAL A 42 -1.97 7.23 7.22
CA VAL A 42 -2.03 6.93 8.65
C VAL A 42 -3.46 7.09 9.12
N ILE A 43 -4.07 6.01 9.60
CA ILE A 43 -5.42 6.06 10.18
C ILE A 43 -5.28 6.65 11.58
N LYS A 44 -5.61 7.94 11.71
CA LYS A 44 -5.65 8.64 13.00
C LYS A 44 -6.85 8.13 13.81
N GLY A 45 -6.64 7.82 15.09
CA GLY A 45 -7.70 7.37 16.01
C GLY A 45 -7.69 5.87 16.33
N ASP A 46 -6.92 5.06 15.60
CA ASP A 46 -6.60 3.70 16.03
C ASP A 46 -5.45 3.75 17.06
N ARG A 47 -5.60 3.06 18.20
CA ARG A 47 -4.57 2.97 19.26
C ARG A 47 -3.19 2.56 18.73
N ARG A 48 -3.14 1.91 17.56
CA ARG A 48 -1.91 1.41 16.92
C ARG A 48 -1.40 2.25 15.75
N ASN A 49 -2.02 3.40 15.44
CA ASN A 49 -1.67 4.23 14.27
C ASN A 49 -1.51 3.39 13.00
N THR A 50 -2.56 2.63 12.68
CA THR A 50 -2.51 1.67 11.57
C THR A 50 -2.17 2.37 10.25
N ILE A 51 -1.15 1.83 9.56
CA ILE A 51 -0.71 2.32 8.26
C ILE A 51 -1.39 1.53 7.14
N ARG A 52 -1.84 2.26 6.14
CA ARG A 52 -2.39 1.76 4.88
C ARG A 52 -1.76 2.49 3.69
N PHE A 53 -1.98 1.96 2.50
CA PHE A 53 -1.44 2.53 1.26
C PHE A 53 -2.52 2.53 0.18
N ARG A 54 -2.59 3.57 -0.66
CA ARG A 54 -3.51 3.58 -1.80
C ARG A 54 -2.89 2.80 -2.96
N PRO A 55 -3.65 1.92 -3.64
CA PRO A 55 -3.18 1.21 -4.84
C PRO A 55 -2.55 2.13 -5.89
N ASP A 56 -3.25 3.22 -6.23
CA ASP A 56 -2.86 4.12 -7.32
C ASP A 56 -1.55 4.87 -6.99
N GLU A 57 -1.43 5.36 -5.74
CA GLU A 57 -0.21 6.04 -5.27
C GLU A 57 0.99 5.08 -5.23
N ILE A 58 0.77 3.83 -4.86
CA ILE A 58 1.84 2.81 -4.84
C ILE A 58 2.29 2.46 -6.24
N GLN A 59 1.36 2.36 -7.19
CA GLN A 59 1.69 2.12 -8.58
C GLN A 59 2.52 3.26 -9.17
N GLN A 60 2.06 4.50 -9.00
CA GLN A 60 2.80 5.67 -9.45
C GLN A 60 4.19 5.77 -8.79
N TRP A 61 4.26 5.58 -7.47
CA TRP A 61 5.54 5.61 -6.75
C TRP A 61 6.50 4.52 -7.27
N ALA A 62 5.98 3.33 -7.59
CA ALA A 62 6.78 2.24 -8.11
C ALA A 62 7.38 2.59 -9.48
N GLU A 63 6.61 3.21 -10.37
CA GLU A 63 7.07 3.69 -11.67
C GLU A 63 8.14 4.78 -11.51
N GLU A 64 7.87 5.80 -10.70
CA GLU A 64 8.80 6.92 -10.43
C GLU A 64 10.13 6.46 -9.80
N ASN A 65 10.08 5.43 -8.95
CA ASN A 65 11.26 4.90 -8.25
C ASN A 65 11.89 3.68 -8.95
N GLY A 66 11.40 3.29 -10.13
CA GLY A 66 11.86 2.10 -10.87
C GLY A 66 11.80 0.83 -10.03
N LYS A 67 10.69 0.59 -9.34
CA LYS A 67 10.46 -0.58 -8.48
C LYS A 67 9.60 -1.58 -9.23
N LYS A 68 10.15 -2.79 -9.42
CA LYS A 68 9.45 -3.86 -10.11
C LYS A 68 8.29 -4.38 -9.26
N ILE A 69 7.10 -4.37 -9.83
CA ILE A 69 5.94 -5.08 -9.30
C ILE A 69 6.05 -6.53 -9.75
N VAL A 70 6.16 -7.45 -8.79
CA VAL A 70 6.22 -8.90 -9.03
C VAL A 70 4.86 -9.58 -8.93
N VAL A 71 3.95 -9.02 -8.12
CA VAL A 71 2.55 -9.47 -8.02
C VAL A 71 1.64 -8.27 -8.33
N PRO A 72 0.74 -8.37 -9.32
CA PRO A 72 -0.20 -7.31 -9.63
C PRO A 72 -1.02 -6.89 -8.40
N ILE A 73 -1.26 -5.59 -8.24
CA ILE A 73 -1.92 -5.04 -7.05
C ILE A 73 -3.32 -5.64 -6.83
N LYS A 74 -4.08 -5.85 -7.91
CA LYS A 74 -5.41 -6.48 -7.85
C LYS A 74 -5.36 -7.90 -7.29
N GLU A 75 -4.33 -8.66 -7.66
CA GLU A 75 -4.14 -10.04 -7.20
C GLU A 75 -3.74 -10.08 -5.72
N ALA A 76 -2.84 -9.19 -5.30
CA ALA A 76 -2.41 -9.08 -3.90
C ALA A 76 -3.58 -8.80 -2.95
N ILE A 77 -4.56 -7.97 -3.37
CA ILE A 77 -5.78 -7.68 -2.63
C ILE A 77 -6.66 -8.94 -2.52
N ASN A 78 -6.88 -9.65 -3.61
CA ASN A 78 -7.73 -10.86 -3.62
C ASN A 78 -7.17 -11.98 -2.72
N LEU A 79 -5.83 -12.14 -2.68
CA LEU A 79 -5.15 -13.11 -1.81
C LEU A 79 -5.32 -12.84 -0.31
N ARG A 80 -5.81 -11.65 0.09
CA ARG A 80 -6.17 -11.36 1.47
C ARG A 80 -7.55 -11.90 1.84
N SER A 81 -8.48 -11.93 0.89
CA SER A 81 -9.87 -12.37 1.10
C SER A 81 -10.05 -13.89 1.01
N ALA A 82 -9.06 -14.62 0.49
CA ALA A 82 -9.10 -16.08 0.31
C ALA A 82 -8.73 -16.89 1.57
N LYS A 83 -8.74 -16.27 2.76
CA LYS A 83 -8.31 -16.88 4.03
C LYS A 83 -9.33 -16.63 5.12
#